data_AF-A0A7X9W7S1-F1
#
_entry.id   AF-A0A7X9W7S1-F1
#
_cell.length_a   1.000
_cell.length_b   1.000
_cell.length_c   1.000
_cell.angle_alpha   90.00
_cell.angle_beta   90.00
_cell.angle_gamma   90.00
#
_symmetry.space_group_name_H-M   'P 1'
#
loop_
_entity.id
_entity.type
_entity.pdbx_description
1 polymer ?
#
loop_
_entity_poly.entity_id
_entity_poly.type
_entity_poly.pdbx_seq_one_letter_code
_entity_poly.pdbx_strand_id
1 'polypeptide(L)'
;MSATSTRSPARPVGPPLSTRAKRWLYLIHRWAGIVLCLFFAMWFVSGVVMMYVGYPKLTPQERLTHLAPLDAAAIAVTPAQALAAAGADVHNATGLSLAATRGGAPVYSVAGGMREAPRIVDAATGTLLPPADAEVARAAAMAWFGGRYAAHYQGAVMEDVYTHSGALKPHRPLHRVDMDDPDRTRLYISSATGAVVLDATFNERVWNYAGAWIHWLYPFRGNALDPWWHDIVVWLSVAGVLVALTGTVVGLLRWRFSRPYASGSRSPYREPMMRWHHLSGLLFAAITITWIFSGLMSMNPWKLFTSTAAPLDRAAYAGAAAGGPLASPQALIAALPAAPRELAWTRAAGQDVVLARE
;
A
#
# COMPACT_ATOMS: atom_id res chain seq x y z
N MET A 1 55.67 -77.45 12.81
CA MET A 1 54.33 -77.04 12.33
C MET A 1 54.03 -75.67 12.93
N SER A 2 54.26 -74.59 12.17
CA SER A 2 53.94 -73.22 12.60
C SER A 2 52.55 -72.86 12.09
N ALA A 3 51.62 -72.58 13.00
CA ALA A 3 50.28 -72.11 12.67
C ALA A 3 50.29 -70.59 12.47
N THR A 4 50.09 -70.16 11.23
CA THR A 4 49.94 -68.76 10.84
C THR A 4 48.54 -68.29 11.21
N SER A 5 48.43 -67.37 12.18
CA SER A 5 47.16 -66.72 12.56
C SER A 5 46.87 -65.56 11.61
N THR A 6 45.87 -65.71 10.75
CA THR A 6 45.34 -64.64 9.89
C THR A 6 44.34 -63.78 10.68
N ARG A 7 44.70 -62.52 10.97
CA ARG A 7 43.76 -61.51 11.47
C ARG A 7 42.92 -60.96 10.32
N SER A 8 41.59 -61.01 10.45
CA SER A 8 40.65 -60.34 9.55
C SER A 8 40.74 -58.80 9.66
N PRO A 9 40.55 -58.05 8.55
CA PRO A 9 40.60 -56.59 8.59
C PRO A 9 39.31 -56.02 9.20
N ALA A 10 39.47 -55.11 10.18
CA ALA A 10 38.36 -54.37 10.77
C ALA A 10 37.71 -53.45 9.72
N ARG A 11 36.37 -53.48 9.62
CA ARG A 11 35.61 -52.56 8.77
C ARG A 11 35.86 -51.11 9.21
N PRO A 12 36.09 -50.16 8.29
CA PRO A 12 36.30 -48.76 8.65
C PRO A 12 35.03 -48.20 9.27
N VAL A 13 35.13 -47.78 10.54
CA VAL A 13 34.06 -47.08 11.25
C VAL A 13 33.88 -45.72 10.58
N GLY A 14 32.71 -45.47 9.99
CA GLY A 14 32.39 -44.20 9.36
C GLY A 14 32.52 -43.01 10.34
N PRO A 15 32.68 -41.78 9.83
CA PRO A 15 32.90 -40.62 10.70
C PRO A 15 31.76 -40.44 11.71
N PRO A 16 32.07 -40.04 12.97
CA PRO A 16 31.10 -39.97 14.05
C PRO A 16 29.96 -38.99 13.72
N LEU A 17 28.78 -39.26 14.28
CA LEU A 17 27.54 -38.50 14.03
C LEU A 17 27.72 -36.99 14.28
N SER A 18 28.54 -36.61 15.27
CA SER A 18 28.88 -35.21 15.57
C SER A 18 29.63 -34.49 14.44
N THR A 19 30.50 -35.19 13.72
CA THR A 19 31.24 -34.65 12.56
C THR A 19 30.32 -34.50 11.35
N ARG A 20 29.39 -35.45 11.15
CA ARG A 20 28.35 -35.35 10.11
C ARG A 20 27.39 -34.19 10.40
N ALA A 21 26.93 -34.04 11.65
CA ALA A 21 26.05 -32.96 12.07
C ALA A 21 26.71 -31.57 11.88
N LYS A 22 27.98 -31.41 12.26
CA LYS A 22 28.75 -30.18 12.02
C LYS A 22 28.86 -29.86 10.53
N ARG A 23 29.13 -30.87 9.69
CA ARG A 23 29.22 -30.69 8.23
C ARG A 23 27.88 -30.23 7.64
N TRP A 24 26.78 -30.86 8.03
CA TRP A 24 25.43 -30.46 7.58
C TRP A 24 25.07 -29.05 8.04
N LEU A 25 25.40 -28.68 9.28
CA LEU A 25 25.19 -27.33 9.80
C LEU A 25 25.90 -26.27 8.93
N TYR A 26 27.18 -26.47 8.62
CA TYR A 26 27.93 -25.54 7.77
C TYR A 26 27.39 -25.47 6.33
N LEU A 27 26.98 -26.61 5.76
CA LEU A 27 26.41 -26.66 4.42
C LEU A 27 25.04 -25.96 4.36
N ILE A 28 24.16 -26.24 5.32
CA ILE A 28 22.85 -25.60 5.42
C ILE A 28 23.01 -24.10 5.63
N HIS A 29 23.86 -23.65 6.57
CA HIS A 29 24.09 -22.23 6.80
C HIS A 29 24.64 -21.52 5.55
N ARG A 30 25.58 -22.15 4.83
CA ARG A 30 26.14 -21.58 3.60
C ARG A 30 25.07 -21.41 2.53
N TRP A 31 24.33 -22.47 2.21
CA TRP A 31 23.33 -22.43 1.14
C TRP A 31 22.10 -21.59 1.52
N ALA A 32 21.63 -21.68 2.77
CA ALA A 32 20.59 -20.80 3.28
C ALA A 32 21.03 -19.34 3.24
N GLY A 33 22.28 -19.04 3.63
CA GLY A 33 22.85 -17.71 3.55
C GLY A 33 22.91 -17.16 2.12
N ILE A 34 23.31 -17.98 1.14
CA ILE A 34 23.33 -17.56 -0.28
C ILE A 34 21.91 -17.27 -0.79
N VAL A 35 20.98 -18.19 -0.58
CA VAL A 35 19.59 -18.04 -1.06
C VAL A 35 18.93 -16.83 -0.40
N LEU A 36 19.03 -16.71 0.93
CA LEU A 36 18.47 -15.56 1.65
C LEU A 36 19.15 -14.26 1.25
N CYS A 37 20.47 -14.23 1.06
CA CYS A 37 21.17 -13.02 0.64
C CYS A 37 20.70 -12.53 -0.74
N LEU A 38 20.57 -13.44 -1.72
CA LEU A 38 20.04 -13.08 -3.04
C LEU A 38 18.59 -12.58 -2.95
N PHE A 39 17.76 -13.25 -2.14
CA PHE A 39 16.40 -12.82 -1.90
C PHE A 39 16.33 -11.43 -1.23
N PHE A 40 17.10 -11.18 -0.18
CA PHE A 40 17.15 -9.87 0.48
C PHE A 40 17.75 -8.78 -0.39
N ALA A 41 18.70 -9.11 -1.27
CA ALA A 41 19.22 -8.16 -2.26
C ALA A 41 18.11 -7.75 -3.25
N MET A 42 17.37 -8.71 -3.80
CA MET A 42 16.17 -8.44 -4.61
C MET A 42 15.15 -7.61 -3.82
N TRP A 43 14.89 -7.97 -2.56
CA TRP A 43 13.92 -7.30 -1.69
C TRP A 43 14.32 -5.86 -1.35
N PHE A 44 15.63 -5.63 -1.18
CA PHE A 44 16.18 -4.29 -0.97
C PHE A 44 16.02 -3.45 -2.24
N VAL A 45 16.41 -3.99 -3.40
CA VAL A 45 16.27 -3.29 -4.69
C VAL A 45 14.81 -2.94 -4.98
N SER A 46 13.87 -3.83 -4.68
CA SER A 46 12.44 -3.54 -4.85
C SER A 46 11.96 -2.42 -3.90
N GLY A 47 12.52 -2.35 -2.70
CA GLY A 47 12.27 -1.23 -1.76
C GLY A 47 12.79 0.10 -2.30
N VAL A 48 13.98 0.10 -2.91
CA VAL A 48 14.53 1.30 -3.58
C VAL A 48 13.62 1.74 -4.73
N VAL A 49 13.13 0.81 -5.56
CA VAL A 49 12.16 1.14 -6.62
C VAL A 49 10.92 1.82 -6.05
N MET A 50 10.36 1.32 -4.93
CA MET A 50 9.18 1.90 -4.28
C MET A 50 9.40 3.33 -3.75
N MET A 51 10.64 3.75 -3.50
CA MET A 51 10.93 5.13 -3.11
C MET A 51 10.74 6.13 -4.26
N TYR A 52 10.90 5.67 -5.52
CA TYR A 52 10.73 6.49 -6.71
C TYR A 52 9.37 6.29 -7.37
N VAL A 53 8.86 5.06 -7.37
CA VAL A 53 7.56 4.71 -7.93
C VAL A 53 6.76 3.97 -6.88
N GLY A 54 5.86 4.70 -6.23
CA GLY A 54 4.98 4.15 -5.21
C GLY A 54 3.93 3.18 -5.77
N TYR A 55 3.24 2.48 -4.86
CA TYR A 55 2.02 1.76 -5.23
C TYR A 55 0.95 2.75 -5.71
N PRO A 56 0.22 2.45 -6.80
CA PRO A 56 -0.73 3.40 -7.38
C PRO A 56 -1.76 3.83 -6.34
N LYS A 57 -1.97 5.14 -6.26
CA LYS A 57 -2.93 5.76 -5.36
C LYS A 57 -3.31 7.11 -5.94
N LEU A 58 -4.57 7.47 -5.78
CA LEU A 58 -5.01 8.81 -6.12
C LEU A 58 -4.86 9.72 -4.90
N THR A 59 -3.98 10.71 -4.97
CA THR A 59 -3.84 11.69 -3.89
C THR A 59 -4.99 12.70 -3.90
N PRO A 60 -5.32 13.32 -2.75
CA PRO A 60 -6.34 14.36 -2.71
C PRO A 60 -6.07 15.53 -3.66
N GLN A 61 -4.80 15.91 -3.84
CA GLN A 61 -4.40 17.03 -4.70
C GLN A 61 -4.53 16.67 -6.20
N GLU A 62 -4.06 15.49 -6.61
CA GLU A 62 -4.26 14.99 -7.98
C GLU A 62 -5.75 14.94 -8.31
N ARG A 63 -6.57 14.34 -7.42
CA ARG A 63 -8.02 14.28 -7.60
C ARG A 63 -8.62 15.67 -7.82
N LEU A 64 -8.29 16.64 -6.98
CA LEU A 64 -8.80 18.01 -7.12
C LEU A 64 -8.43 18.62 -8.48
N THR A 65 -7.19 18.42 -8.94
CA THR A 65 -6.71 18.96 -10.22
C THR A 65 -7.55 18.50 -11.42
N HIS A 66 -8.12 17.30 -11.34
CA HIS A 66 -8.96 16.71 -12.40
C HIS A 66 -10.46 17.03 -12.29
N LEU A 67 -10.93 17.62 -11.19
CA LEU A 67 -12.34 18.00 -11.04
C LEU A 67 -12.64 19.31 -11.75
N ALA A 68 -13.76 19.43 -12.45
CA ALA A 68 -14.17 20.74 -12.95
C ALA A 68 -14.48 21.71 -11.78
N PRO A 69 -14.17 23.01 -11.92
CA PRO A 69 -14.70 24.03 -11.01
C PRO A 69 -16.23 23.96 -10.95
N LEU A 70 -16.80 24.17 -9.77
CA LEU A 70 -18.24 24.12 -9.55
C LEU A 70 -18.91 25.35 -10.18
N ASP A 71 -19.84 25.09 -11.09
CA ASP A 71 -20.73 26.11 -11.62
C ASP A 71 -21.98 26.24 -10.72
N ALA A 72 -22.14 27.42 -10.11
CA ALA A 72 -23.28 27.72 -9.26
C ALA A 72 -24.62 27.60 -10.01
N ALA A 73 -24.65 27.84 -11.33
CA ALA A 73 -25.86 27.72 -12.15
C ALA A 73 -26.29 26.26 -12.38
N ALA A 74 -25.35 25.32 -12.32
CA ALA A 74 -25.61 23.89 -12.45
C ALA A 74 -26.09 23.23 -11.14
N ILE A 75 -26.16 23.99 -10.05
CA ILE A 75 -26.55 23.52 -8.72
C ILE A 75 -27.88 24.18 -8.36
N ALA A 76 -28.93 23.39 -8.18
CA ALA A 76 -30.24 23.86 -7.72
C ALA A 76 -30.60 23.33 -6.32
N VAL A 77 -29.94 22.26 -5.89
CA VAL A 77 -30.26 21.53 -4.66
C VAL A 77 -29.42 22.07 -3.50
N THR A 78 -30.08 22.31 -2.38
CA THR A 78 -29.43 22.71 -1.12
C THR A 78 -28.81 21.51 -0.39
N PRO A 79 -27.80 21.73 0.48
CA PRO A 79 -27.21 20.67 1.30
C PRO A 79 -28.24 19.90 2.13
N ALA A 80 -29.23 20.59 2.70
CA ALA A 80 -30.29 19.97 3.48
C ALA A 80 -31.21 19.08 2.62
N GLN A 81 -31.56 19.51 1.41
CA GLN A 81 -32.33 18.68 0.47
C GLN A 81 -31.54 17.44 0.03
N ALA A 82 -30.23 17.59 -0.23
CA ALA A 82 -29.38 16.45 -0.58
C ALA A 82 -29.28 15.42 0.55
N LEU A 83 -29.13 15.88 1.80
CA LEU A 83 -29.13 15.00 2.97
C LEU A 83 -30.48 14.29 3.14
N ALA A 84 -31.60 15.01 2.97
CA ALA A 84 -32.93 14.43 3.04
C ALA A 84 -33.17 13.37 1.94
N ALA A 85 -32.75 13.65 0.69
CA ALA A 85 -32.85 12.69 -0.42
C ALA A 85 -31.99 11.43 -0.17
N ALA A 86 -30.87 11.59 0.52
CA ALA A 86 -30.03 10.49 0.98
C ALA A 86 -30.55 9.83 2.28
N GLY A 87 -31.69 10.23 2.83
CA GLY A 87 -32.21 9.71 4.10
C GLY A 87 -31.25 9.91 5.29
N ALA A 88 -30.41 10.94 5.24
CA ALA A 88 -29.49 11.32 6.31
C ALA A 88 -30.08 12.49 7.10
N ASP A 89 -29.91 12.45 8.43
CA ASP A 89 -30.29 13.54 9.31
C ASP A 89 -29.31 14.72 9.15
N VAL A 90 -29.85 15.89 8.81
CA VAL A 90 -29.09 17.13 8.61
C VAL A 90 -28.21 17.50 9.80
N HIS A 91 -28.65 17.20 11.02
CA HIS A 91 -27.94 17.56 12.24
C HIS A 91 -26.86 16.53 12.63
N ASN A 92 -26.99 15.30 12.16
CA ASN A 92 -26.11 14.18 12.52
C ASN A 92 -25.25 13.65 11.36
N ALA A 93 -25.44 14.16 10.15
CA ALA A 93 -24.64 13.78 8.99
C ALA A 93 -23.17 14.19 9.19
N THR A 94 -22.28 13.21 9.11
CA THR A 94 -20.84 13.43 9.18
C THR A 94 -20.22 13.17 7.81
N GLY A 95 -19.91 14.24 7.07
CA GLY A 95 -19.29 14.13 5.74
C GLY A 95 -20.27 14.30 4.59
N LEU A 96 -20.56 15.56 4.27
CA LEU A 96 -21.22 15.95 3.02
C LEU A 96 -20.19 16.70 2.17
N SER A 97 -20.00 16.27 0.92
CA SER A 97 -19.21 17.03 -0.05
C SER A 97 -19.96 17.19 -1.37
N LEU A 98 -19.61 18.24 -2.11
CA LEU A 98 -20.13 18.56 -3.43
C LEU A 98 -18.94 18.72 -4.38
N ALA A 99 -18.93 17.92 -5.45
CA ALA A 99 -17.88 17.94 -6.46
C ALA A 99 -18.40 17.41 -7.81
N ALA A 100 -17.80 17.86 -8.91
CA ALA A 100 -18.12 17.43 -10.27
C ALA A 100 -17.53 16.05 -10.62
N THR A 101 -17.95 15.00 -9.91
CA THR A 101 -17.31 13.67 -9.96
C THR A 101 -17.96 12.68 -10.93
N ARG A 102 -19.18 12.96 -11.42
CA ARG A 102 -19.95 12.00 -12.23
C ARG A 102 -20.09 12.49 -13.67
N GLY A 103 -19.02 12.31 -14.46
CA GLY A 103 -18.98 12.80 -15.84
C GLY A 103 -18.98 14.32 -15.97
N GLY A 104 -18.43 15.03 -14.98
CA GLY A 104 -18.43 16.49 -14.92
C GLY A 104 -19.70 17.09 -14.30
N ALA A 105 -20.73 16.29 -14.02
CA ALA A 105 -21.91 16.77 -13.32
C ALA A 105 -21.64 16.96 -11.81
N PRO A 106 -22.07 18.08 -11.19
CA PRO A 106 -21.96 18.30 -9.76
C PRO A 106 -22.88 17.34 -9.01
N VAL A 107 -22.31 16.60 -8.05
CA VAL A 107 -23.07 15.67 -7.20
C VAL A 107 -22.69 15.85 -5.74
N TYR A 108 -23.68 15.72 -4.87
CA TYR A 108 -23.45 15.59 -3.44
C TYR A 108 -23.08 14.15 -3.10
N SER A 109 -21.99 13.98 -2.37
CA SER A 109 -21.58 12.72 -1.77
C SER A 109 -21.88 12.77 -0.27
N VAL A 110 -22.85 11.98 0.16
CA VAL A 110 -23.20 11.80 1.56
C VAL A 110 -22.49 10.56 2.07
N ALA A 111 -21.62 10.71 3.07
CA ALA A 111 -20.93 9.59 3.67
C ALA A 111 -21.95 8.56 4.21
N GLY A 112 -21.72 7.29 3.89
CA GLY A 112 -22.43 6.18 4.53
C GLY A 112 -21.88 5.90 5.94
N GLY A 113 -22.48 4.94 6.64
CA GLY A 113 -21.85 4.37 7.84
C GLY A 113 -20.47 3.78 7.54
N MET A 114 -19.69 3.40 8.57
CA MET A 114 -18.29 2.92 8.46
C MET A 114 -18.00 1.81 7.43
N ARG A 115 -19.04 1.15 6.88
CA ARG A 115 -18.91 0.07 5.88
C ARG A 115 -19.88 0.23 4.70
N GLU A 116 -20.60 1.33 4.64
CA GLU A 116 -21.53 1.61 3.56
C GLU A 116 -20.88 2.51 2.53
N ALA A 117 -21.20 2.28 1.27
CA ALA A 117 -20.76 3.17 0.23
C ALA A 117 -21.44 4.54 0.36
N PRO A 118 -20.76 5.63 -0.04
CA PRO A 118 -21.38 6.94 -0.06
C PRO A 118 -22.63 6.96 -0.96
N ARG A 119 -23.67 7.67 -0.51
CA ARG A 119 -24.88 7.90 -1.29
C ARG A 119 -24.70 9.16 -2.13
N ILE A 120 -24.99 9.06 -3.43
CA ILE A 120 -24.77 10.15 -4.37
C ILE A 120 -26.10 10.79 -4.74
N VAL A 121 -26.21 12.11 -4.56
CA VAL A 121 -27.40 12.87 -4.92
C VAL A 121 -27.02 13.88 -6.00
N ASP A 122 -27.80 13.92 -7.07
CA ASP A 122 -27.61 14.86 -8.17
C ASP A 122 -27.86 16.30 -7.70
N ALA A 123 -26.92 17.21 -7.94
CA ALA A 123 -26.99 18.57 -7.41
C ALA A 123 -27.95 19.49 -8.19
N ALA A 124 -28.41 19.08 -9.37
CA ALA A 124 -29.37 19.83 -10.18
C ALA A 124 -30.82 19.42 -9.88
N THR A 125 -31.06 18.13 -9.64
CA THR A 125 -32.42 17.56 -9.52
C THR A 125 -32.78 17.10 -8.10
N GLY A 126 -31.78 16.81 -7.27
CA GLY A 126 -31.97 16.33 -5.91
C GLY A 126 -32.30 14.84 -5.85
N THR A 127 -32.21 14.14 -6.99
CA THR A 127 -32.49 12.71 -7.05
C THR A 127 -31.32 11.90 -6.52
N LEU A 128 -31.62 10.89 -5.70
CA LEU A 128 -30.65 9.86 -5.32
C LEU A 128 -30.27 9.05 -6.57
N LEU A 129 -28.99 9.04 -6.92
CA LEU A 129 -28.49 8.36 -8.10
C LEU A 129 -28.23 6.88 -7.82
N PRO A 130 -28.50 5.98 -8.78
CA PRO A 130 -28.14 4.58 -8.65
C PRO A 130 -26.60 4.41 -8.67
N PRO A 131 -26.11 3.20 -8.31
CA PRO A 131 -24.72 2.81 -8.57
C PRO A 131 -24.31 3.15 -10.02
N ALA A 132 -23.07 3.57 -10.20
CA ALA A 132 -22.51 3.84 -11.51
C ALA A 132 -22.45 2.55 -12.33
N ASP A 133 -22.83 2.67 -13.60
CA ASP A 133 -22.68 1.62 -14.60
C ASP A 133 -21.49 1.94 -15.52
N ALA A 134 -21.34 1.16 -16.60
CA ALA A 134 -20.27 1.34 -17.57
C ALA A 134 -20.31 2.70 -18.28
N GLU A 135 -21.50 3.25 -18.56
CA GLU A 135 -21.62 4.55 -19.23
C GLU A 135 -21.25 5.69 -18.29
N VAL A 136 -21.68 5.63 -17.04
CA VAL A 136 -21.24 6.58 -16.00
C VAL A 136 -19.73 6.52 -15.82
N ALA A 137 -19.15 5.32 -15.77
CA ALA A 137 -17.71 5.14 -15.64
C ALA A 137 -16.94 5.72 -16.83
N ARG A 138 -17.41 5.49 -18.06
CA ARG A 138 -16.81 6.05 -19.28
C ARG A 138 -16.93 7.58 -19.30
N ALA A 139 -18.09 8.12 -18.92
CA ALA A 139 -18.29 9.56 -18.81
C ALA A 139 -17.36 10.21 -17.78
N ALA A 140 -17.22 9.61 -16.60
CA ALA A 140 -16.29 10.06 -15.57
C ALA A 140 -14.83 10.03 -16.06
N ALA A 141 -14.43 8.98 -16.76
CA ALA A 141 -13.10 8.83 -17.32
C ALA A 141 -12.79 9.88 -18.41
N MET A 142 -13.76 10.18 -19.30
CA MET A 142 -13.62 11.26 -20.28
C MET A 142 -13.51 12.62 -19.59
N ALA A 143 -14.35 12.88 -18.58
CA ALA A 143 -14.35 14.13 -17.83
C ALA A 143 -13.03 14.38 -17.07
N TRP A 144 -12.35 13.32 -16.62
CA TRP A 144 -11.04 13.39 -15.96
C TRP A 144 -9.98 14.17 -16.76
N PHE A 145 -10.05 14.10 -18.08
CA PHE A 145 -9.17 14.83 -19.00
C PHE A 145 -9.92 15.87 -19.85
N GLY A 146 -11.08 16.35 -19.39
CA GLY A 146 -11.87 17.35 -20.11
C GLY A 146 -12.34 16.91 -21.49
N GLY A 147 -12.51 15.60 -21.72
CA GLY A 147 -12.93 15.03 -23.00
C GLY A 147 -11.85 14.97 -24.08
N ARG A 148 -10.59 15.28 -23.74
CA ARG A 148 -9.48 15.32 -24.72
C ARG A 148 -9.05 13.95 -25.26
N TYR A 149 -9.25 12.89 -24.48
CA TYR A 149 -8.77 11.54 -24.81
C TYR A 149 -9.93 10.54 -24.82
N ALA A 150 -9.82 9.54 -25.70
CA ALA A 150 -10.77 8.43 -25.74
C ALA A 150 -10.63 7.54 -24.50
N ALA A 151 -11.76 6.97 -24.08
CA ALA A 151 -11.89 6.14 -22.90
C ALA A 151 -12.40 4.74 -23.29
N HIS A 152 -11.62 3.71 -22.96
CA HIS A 152 -11.89 2.32 -23.31
C HIS A 152 -12.29 1.53 -22.07
N TYR A 153 -13.58 1.22 -21.94
CA TYR A 153 -14.08 0.44 -20.81
C TYR A 153 -13.59 -1.01 -20.87
N GLN A 154 -13.05 -1.51 -19.76
CA GLN A 154 -12.42 -2.83 -19.65
C GLN A 154 -13.17 -3.80 -18.72
N GLY A 155 -14.36 -3.41 -18.23
CA GLY A 155 -15.16 -4.21 -17.30
C GLY A 155 -15.03 -3.78 -15.83
N ALA A 156 -15.79 -4.46 -14.98
CA ALA A 156 -15.76 -4.28 -13.53
C ALA A 156 -14.82 -5.32 -12.89
N VAL A 157 -14.09 -4.92 -11.84
CA VAL A 157 -13.13 -5.76 -11.13
C VAL A 157 -13.31 -5.63 -9.63
N MET A 158 -13.31 -6.76 -8.91
CA MET A 158 -13.32 -6.73 -7.45
C MET A 158 -11.96 -6.30 -6.89
N GLU A 159 -10.90 -6.90 -7.41
CA GLU A 159 -9.53 -6.63 -6.99
C GLU A 159 -8.58 -7.09 -8.11
N ASP A 160 -7.51 -6.35 -8.31
CA ASP A 160 -6.42 -6.68 -9.22
C ASP A 160 -5.08 -6.19 -8.66
N VAL A 161 -4.06 -6.31 -9.50
CA VAL A 161 -2.65 -5.98 -9.23
C VAL A 161 -2.45 -4.62 -8.56
N TYR A 162 -3.28 -3.63 -8.87
CA TYR A 162 -3.12 -2.23 -8.45
C TYR A 162 -4.18 -1.78 -7.45
N THR A 163 -5.08 -2.67 -7.06
CA THR A 163 -6.25 -2.33 -6.24
C THR A 163 -6.32 -3.14 -4.96
N HIS A 164 -5.19 -3.57 -4.37
CA HIS A 164 -5.18 -4.32 -3.09
C HIS A 164 -5.53 -3.47 -1.85
N SER A 165 -5.61 -2.14 -1.99
CA SER A 165 -5.88 -1.24 -0.86
C SER A 165 -7.25 -1.49 -0.21
N GLY A 166 -7.27 -1.57 1.12
CA GLY A 166 -8.50 -1.66 1.90
C GLY A 166 -9.40 -0.42 1.77
N ALA A 167 -8.81 0.75 1.47
CA ALA A 167 -9.56 2.00 1.28
C ALA A 167 -10.55 1.94 0.11
N LEU A 168 -10.30 1.06 -0.86
CA LEU A 168 -11.17 0.88 -2.03
C LEU A 168 -12.42 0.02 -1.73
N LYS A 169 -12.55 -0.59 -0.54
CA LYS A 169 -13.63 -1.56 -0.24
C LYS A 169 -15.04 -0.98 -0.45
N PRO A 170 -15.37 0.25 0.01
CA PRO A 170 -16.68 0.84 -0.21
C PRO A 170 -17.00 1.15 -1.68
N HIS A 171 -15.98 1.14 -2.54
CA HIS A 171 -16.08 1.51 -3.96
C HIS A 171 -16.18 0.29 -4.89
N ARG A 172 -15.95 -0.91 -4.36
CA ARG A 172 -15.89 -2.15 -5.14
C ARG A 172 -17.28 -2.68 -5.50
N PRO A 173 -17.46 -3.34 -6.66
CA PRO A 173 -16.45 -3.53 -7.72
C PRO A 173 -16.03 -2.21 -8.37
N LEU A 174 -14.82 -2.14 -8.91
CA LEU A 174 -14.30 -0.97 -9.58
C LEU A 174 -14.47 -1.12 -11.09
N HIS A 175 -14.98 -0.09 -11.76
CA HIS A 175 -14.97 -0.01 -13.21
C HIS A 175 -13.57 0.37 -13.69
N ARG A 176 -12.97 -0.47 -14.53
CA ARG A 176 -11.64 -0.20 -15.11
C ARG A 176 -11.80 0.44 -16.48
N VAL A 177 -11.15 1.58 -16.69
CA VAL A 177 -11.15 2.30 -17.96
C VAL A 177 -9.71 2.64 -18.34
N ASP A 178 -9.32 2.28 -19.55
CA ASP A 178 -8.01 2.62 -20.12
C ASP A 178 -8.15 3.86 -21.01
N MET A 179 -7.24 4.82 -20.82
CA MET A 179 -7.25 6.11 -21.50
C MET A 179 -6.16 6.18 -22.57
N ASP A 180 -6.44 6.89 -23.66
CA ASP A 180 -5.49 7.16 -24.75
C ASP A 180 -4.63 8.42 -24.51
N ASP A 181 -4.50 8.86 -23.27
CA ASP A 181 -3.59 9.94 -22.90
C ASP A 181 -2.10 9.51 -23.08
N PRO A 182 -1.16 10.46 -23.16
CA PRO A 182 0.26 10.15 -23.36
C PRO A 182 0.85 9.16 -22.33
N ASP A 183 0.36 9.19 -21.09
CA ASP A 183 0.82 8.29 -20.02
C ASP A 183 0.09 6.95 -20.01
N ARG A 184 -0.87 6.76 -20.94
CA ARG A 184 -1.72 5.57 -21.11
C ARG A 184 -2.34 5.17 -19.78
N THR A 185 -2.97 6.13 -19.13
CA THR A 185 -3.48 6.05 -17.77
C THR A 185 -4.61 5.05 -17.68
N ARG A 186 -4.59 4.24 -16.63
CA ARG A 186 -5.69 3.34 -16.26
C ARG A 186 -6.41 3.95 -15.07
N LEU A 187 -7.70 4.22 -15.24
CA LEU A 187 -8.57 4.75 -14.21
C LEU A 187 -9.42 3.63 -13.62
N TYR A 188 -9.60 3.69 -12.30
CA TYR A 188 -10.56 2.87 -11.57
C TYR A 188 -11.64 3.79 -11.02
N ILE A 189 -12.86 3.56 -11.49
CA ILE A 189 -14.04 4.30 -11.10
C ILE A 189 -14.86 3.46 -10.11
N SER A 190 -15.27 4.09 -9.02
CA SER A 190 -16.15 3.51 -8.00
C SER A 190 -17.49 3.12 -8.60
N SER A 191 -17.90 1.85 -8.51
CA SER A 191 -19.26 1.46 -8.94
C SER A 191 -20.34 2.06 -8.04
N ALA A 192 -20.00 2.41 -6.79
CA ALA A 192 -20.98 3.01 -5.90
C ALA A 192 -21.25 4.49 -6.22
N THR A 193 -20.20 5.22 -6.61
CA THR A 193 -20.27 6.69 -6.68
C THR A 193 -20.12 7.27 -8.07
N GLY A 194 -19.44 6.55 -8.98
CA GLY A 194 -19.06 7.08 -10.29
C GLY A 194 -17.83 7.99 -10.27
N ALA A 195 -17.20 8.19 -9.12
CA ALA A 195 -15.96 8.95 -9.00
C ALA A 195 -14.74 8.10 -9.34
N VAL A 196 -13.74 8.71 -9.98
CA VAL A 196 -12.39 8.13 -10.09
C VAL A 196 -11.79 8.05 -8.69
N VAL A 197 -11.34 6.86 -8.29
CA VAL A 197 -10.80 6.58 -6.95
C VAL A 197 -9.35 6.09 -6.96
N LEU A 198 -8.84 5.72 -8.13
CA LEU A 198 -7.45 5.37 -8.35
C LEU A 198 -7.10 5.61 -9.82
N ASP A 199 -5.97 6.22 -10.07
CA ASP A 199 -5.30 6.28 -11.36
C ASP A 199 -3.97 5.52 -11.29
N ALA A 200 -3.56 4.96 -12.43
CA ALA A 200 -2.29 4.26 -12.57
C ALA A 200 -1.77 4.46 -13.99
N THR A 201 -0.74 5.28 -14.14
CA THR A 201 -0.03 5.51 -15.41
C THR A 201 0.70 4.24 -15.88
N PHE A 202 1.10 4.18 -17.16
CA PHE A 202 1.85 3.04 -17.66
C PHE A 202 3.16 2.79 -16.90
N ASN A 203 3.90 3.85 -16.60
CA ASN A 203 5.17 3.75 -15.86
C ASN A 203 4.95 3.20 -14.46
N GLU A 204 3.94 3.70 -13.73
CA GLU A 204 3.58 3.16 -12.42
C GLU A 204 3.22 1.68 -12.50
N ARG A 205 2.37 1.31 -13.48
CA ARG A 205 1.92 -0.07 -13.64
C ARG A 205 3.08 -1.05 -13.88
N VAL A 206 4.08 -0.67 -14.69
CA VAL A 206 5.24 -1.51 -15.00
C VAL A 206 6.21 -1.59 -13.83
N TRP A 207 6.62 -0.45 -13.27
CA TRP A 207 7.60 -0.41 -12.19
C TRP A 207 7.08 -1.02 -10.89
N ASN A 208 5.77 -1.02 -10.68
CA ASN A 208 5.19 -1.68 -9.51
C ASN A 208 5.44 -3.18 -9.45
N TYR A 209 5.64 -3.86 -10.59
CA TYR A 209 6.06 -5.27 -10.58
C TYR A 209 7.44 -5.44 -9.94
N ALA A 210 8.41 -4.58 -10.30
CA ALA A 210 9.76 -4.60 -9.74
C ALA A 210 9.83 -4.03 -8.32
N GLY A 211 8.91 -3.13 -7.97
CA GLY A 211 8.79 -2.50 -6.66
C GLY A 211 7.81 -3.21 -5.73
N ALA A 212 6.62 -2.64 -5.57
CA ALA A 212 5.63 -3.04 -4.58
C ALA A 212 5.25 -4.52 -4.63
N TRP A 213 5.14 -5.12 -5.81
CA TRP A 213 4.77 -6.53 -5.94
C TRP A 213 5.81 -7.49 -5.37
N ILE A 214 7.09 -7.29 -5.73
CA ILE A 214 8.19 -8.06 -5.15
C ILE A 214 8.36 -7.70 -3.67
N HIS A 215 8.31 -6.42 -3.33
CA HIS A 215 8.60 -5.97 -1.97
C HIS A 215 7.54 -6.41 -0.95
N TRP A 216 6.27 -6.40 -1.32
CA TRP A 216 5.20 -6.88 -0.46
C TRP A 216 4.88 -8.35 -0.68
N LEU A 217 5.60 -9.05 -1.58
CA LEU A 217 5.37 -10.45 -1.92
C LEU A 217 3.90 -10.74 -2.33
N TYR A 218 3.32 -9.84 -3.11
CA TYR A 218 1.96 -9.96 -3.64
C TYR A 218 1.71 -11.17 -4.56
N PRO A 219 2.71 -11.85 -5.16
CA PRO A 219 2.48 -13.16 -5.76
C PRO A 219 1.88 -14.22 -4.82
N PHE A 220 1.92 -14.02 -3.49
CA PHE A 220 1.24 -14.88 -2.51
C PHE A 220 -0.17 -14.39 -2.13
N ARG A 221 -0.61 -13.24 -2.64
CA ARG A 221 -1.96 -12.67 -2.42
C ARG A 221 -2.91 -13.08 -3.54
N GLY A 222 -4.19 -13.24 -3.21
CA GLY A 222 -5.23 -13.57 -4.20
C GLY A 222 -5.20 -15.01 -4.73
N ASN A 223 -4.49 -15.91 -4.05
CA ASN A 223 -4.46 -17.34 -4.37
C ASN A 223 -4.51 -18.20 -3.08
N ALA A 224 -4.22 -19.49 -3.17
CA ALA A 224 -4.26 -20.43 -2.04
C ALA A 224 -3.35 -20.03 -0.85
N LEU A 225 -2.35 -19.17 -1.08
CA LEU A 225 -1.39 -18.72 -0.07
C LEU A 225 -1.81 -17.40 0.61
N ASP A 226 -2.90 -16.76 0.18
CA ASP A 226 -3.36 -15.48 0.75
C ASP A 226 -3.53 -15.49 2.27
N PRO A 227 -4.09 -16.55 2.91
CA PRO A 227 -4.22 -16.60 4.36
C PRO A 227 -2.87 -16.62 5.10
N TRP A 228 -1.81 -17.08 4.43
CA TRP A 228 -0.46 -17.25 4.99
C TRP A 228 0.47 -16.11 4.61
N TRP A 229 0.05 -15.19 3.73
CA TRP A 229 0.90 -14.12 3.20
C TRP A 229 1.60 -13.32 4.32
N HIS A 230 0.84 -12.92 5.35
CA HIS A 230 1.39 -12.19 6.49
C HIS A 230 2.47 -13.00 7.21
N ASP A 231 2.18 -14.26 7.55
CA ASP A 231 3.12 -15.15 8.23
C ASP A 231 4.37 -15.42 7.40
N ILE A 232 4.23 -15.57 6.07
CA ILE A 232 5.36 -15.75 5.14
C ILE A 232 6.32 -14.56 5.25
N VAL A 233 5.79 -13.33 5.16
CA VAL A 233 6.61 -12.11 5.24
C VAL A 233 7.29 -12.01 6.62
N VAL A 234 6.56 -12.28 7.70
CA VAL A 234 7.06 -12.22 9.07
C VAL A 234 8.19 -13.22 9.30
N TRP A 235 7.96 -14.50 9.00
CA TRP A 235 8.96 -15.54 9.26
C TRP A 235 10.20 -15.43 8.36
N LEU A 236 10.02 -14.97 7.12
CA LEU A 236 11.14 -14.70 6.23
C LEU A 236 12.01 -13.56 6.74
N SER A 237 11.39 -12.51 7.28
CA SER A 237 12.10 -11.40 7.92
C SER A 237 12.81 -11.83 9.21
N VAL A 238 12.16 -12.63 10.07
CA VAL A 238 12.77 -13.22 11.28
C VAL A 238 13.99 -14.05 10.92
N ALA A 239 13.87 -14.95 9.93
CA ALA A 239 14.99 -15.75 9.45
C ALA A 239 16.13 -14.86 8.93
N GLY A 240 15.81 -13.80 8.20
CA GLY A 240 16.78 -12.81 7.73
C GLY A 240 17.55 -12.13 8.85
N VAL A 241 16.85 -11.61 9.87
CA VAL A 241 17.47 -10.98 11.04
C VAL A 241 18.40 -11.96 11.76
N LEU A 242 17.95 -13.20 12.00
CA LEU A 242 18.75 -14.22 12.68
C LEU A 242 20.00 -14.61 11.88
N VAL A 243 19.88 -14.79 10.56
CA VAL A 243 21.02 -15.11 9.70
C VAL A 243 22.01 -13.94 9.63
N ALA A 244 21.53 -12.70 9.51
CA ALA A 244 22.39 -11.52 9.50
C ALA A 244 23.10 -11.31 10.85
N LEU A 245 22.39 -11.50 11.97
CA LEU A 245 22.96 -11.39 13.31
C LEU A 245 24.02 -12.48 13.56
N THR A 246 23.71 -13.73 13.26
CA THR A 246 24.66 -14.84 13.42
C THR A 246 25.89 -14.66 12.51
N GLY A 247 25.70 -14.23 11.26
CA GLY A 247 26.79 -13.88 10.35
C GLY A 247 27.68 -12.76 10.89
N THR A 248 27.08 -11.72 11.49
CA THR A 248 27.80 -10.60 12.11
C THR A 248 28.62 -11.06 13.31
N VAL A 249 28.02 -11.84 14.22
CA VAL A 249 28.72 -12.41 15.38
C VAL A 249 29.89 -13.29 14.94
N VAL A 250 29.68 -14.19 13.98
CA VAL A 250 30.75 -15.04 13.44
C VAL A 250 31.84 -14.21 12.76
N GLY A 251 31.48 -13.14 12.05
CA GLY A 251 32.43 -12.23 11.43
C GLY A 251 33.29 -11.51 12.46
N LEU A 252 32.69 -10.98 13.53
CA LEU A 252 33.42 -10.32 14.63
C LEU A 252 34.34 -11.29 15.36
N LEU A 253 33.87 -12.50 15.66
CA LEU A 253 34.69 -13.54 16.29
C LEU A 253 35.87 -13.97 15.42
N ARG A 254 35.72 -13.91 14.10
CA ARG A 254 36.78 -14.21 13.14
C ARG A 254 37.67 -13.01 12.81
N TRP A 255 37.31 -11.81 13.23
CA TRP A 255 38.12 -10.62 13.02
C TRP A 255 39.25 -10.56 14.06
N ARG A 256 40.50 -10.47 13.59
CA ARG A 256 41.63 -10.27 14.50
C ARG A 256 41.87 -8.78 14.74
N PHE A 257 41.45 -8.31 15.91
CA PHE A 257 41.66 -6.92 16.34
C PHE A 257 43.13 -6.60 16.66
N SER A 258 43.85 -7.52 17.30
CA SER A 258 45.20 -7.25 17.82
C SER A 258 46.32 -7.49 16.81
N ARG A 259 46.30 -8.61 16.08
CA ARG A 259 47.36 -8.98 15.13
C ARG A 259 46.79 -9.56 13.84
N PRO A 260 47.26 -9.12 12.65
CA PRO A 260 46.83 -9.72 11.39
C PRO A 260 47.07 -11.24 11.32
N TYR A 261 46.35 -11.91 10.44
CA TYR A 261 46.67 -13.27 10.03
C TYR A 261 47.99 -13.30 9.24
N ALA A 262 48.56 -14.49 9.01
CA ALA A 262 49.77 -14.67 8.22
C ALA A 262 49.65 -14.12 6.77
N SER A 263 48.42 -13.88 6.30
CA SER A 263 48.13 -13.20 5.03
C SER A 263 48.25 -11.67 5.07
N GLY A 264 48.59 -11.07 6.22
CA GLY A 264 48.60 -9.61 6.43
C GLY A 264 47.21 -8.98 6.60
N SER A 265 46.13 -9.73 6.41
CA SER A 265 44.74 -9.26 6.61
C SER A 265 44.27 -9.51 8.04
N ARG A 266 43.37 -8.66 8.56
CA ARG A 266 42.62 -8.92 9.81
C ARG A 266 41.44 -9.88 9.62
N SER A 267 41.06 -10.16 8.37
CA SER A 267 40.11 -11.21 7.99
C SER A 267 40.84 -12.55 7.74
N PRO A 268 40.25 -13.70 8.12
CA PRO A 268 40.87 -15.01 7.90
C PRO A 268 40.86 -15.43 6.43
N TYR A 269 40.02 -14.81 5.60
CA TYR A 269 39.82 -15.22 4.21
C TYR A 269 40.90 -14.66 3.29
N ARG A 270 41.53 -15.56 2.53
CA ARG A 270 42.54 -15.22 1.52
C ARG A 270 41.91 -14.95 0.15
N GLU A 271 40.83 -15.65 -0.16
CA GLU A 271 40.08 -15.47 -1.40
C GLU A 271 39.43 -14.08 -1.44
N PRO A 272 39.59 -13.32 -2.55
CA PRO A 272 39.09 -11.95 -2.64
C PRO A 272 37.60 -11.81 -2.35
N MET A 273 36.75 -12.69 -2.90
CA MET A 273 35.30 -12.62 -2.73
C MET A 273 34.88 -12.82 -1.26
N MET A 274 35.42 -13.85 -0.59
CA MET A 274 35.11 -14.13 0.81
C MET A 274 35.65 -13.05 1.75
N ARG A 275 36.81 -12.46 1.40
CA ARG A 275 37.35 -11.30 2.10
C ARG A 275 36.43 -10.09 1.95
N TRP A 276 36.00 -9.76 0.73
CA TRP A 276 35.07 -8.66 0.49
C TRP A 276 33.75 -8.87 1.22
N HIS A 277 33.14 -10.04 1.11
CA HIS A 277 31.93 -10.39 1.84
C HIS A 277 32.08 -10.20 3.36
N HIS A 278 33.23 -10.59 3.93
CA HIS A 278 33.50 -10.40 5.36
C HIS A 278 33.62 -8.92 5.74
N LEU A 279 34.38 -8.12 4.98
CA LEU A 279 34.56 -6.69 5.29
C LEU A 279 33.28 -5.89 5.05
N SER A 280 32.64 -6.06 3.90
CA SER A 280 31.39 -5.36 3.58
C SER A 280 30.26 -5.81 4.49
N GLY A 281 30.18 -7.11 4.80
CA GLY A 281 29.23 -7.67 5.74
C GLY A 281 29.34 -7.02 7.12
N LEU A 282 30.56 -6.88 7.67
CA LEU A 282 30.77 -6.19 8.95
C LEU A 282 30.49 -4.68 8.87
N LEU A 283 30.86 -4.02 7.77
CA LEU A 283 30.62 -2.59 7.56
C LEU A 283 29.12 -2.25 7.51
N PHE A 284 28.33 -3.08 6.81
CA PHE A 284 26.91 -2.85 6.58
C PHE A 284 25.98 -3.70 7.48
N ALA A 285 26.53 -4.47 8.43
CA ALA A 285 25.78 -5.38 9.29
C ALA A 285 24.65 -4.66 10.04
N ALA A 286 24.99 -3.57 10.74
CA ALA A 286 24.03 -2.81 11.53
C ALA A 286 22.89 -2.28 10.66
N ILE A 287 23.21 -1.69 9.50
CA ILE A 287 22.23 -1.14 8.55
C ILE A 287 21.32 -2.26 8.02
N THR A 288 21.88 -3.40 7.64
CA THR A 288 21.10 -4.52 7.11
C THR A 288 20.15 -5.08 8.17
N ILE A 289 20.64 -5.28 9.39
CA ILE A 289 19.83 -5.80 10.50
C ILE A 289 18.71 -4.84 10.85
N THR A 290 18.99 -3.54 10.99
CA THR A 290 17.96 -2.55 11.34
C THR A 290 16.95 -2.35 10.21
N TRP A 291 17.37 -2.44 8.95
CA TRP A 291 16.48 -2.38 7.80
C TRP A 291 15.50 -3.57 7.77
N ILE A 292 15.99 -4.82 7.87
CA ILE A 292 15.11 -6.01 7.90
C ILE A 292 14.20 -5.96 9.14
N PHE A 293 14.75 -5.61 10.30
CA PHE A 293 13.99 -5.53 11.55
C PHE A 293 12.91 -4.45 11.49
N SER A 294 13.19 -3.29 10.88
CA SER A 294 12.20 -2.23 10.67
C SER A 294 11.04 -2.73 9.80
N GLY A 295 11.32 -3.44 8.71
CA GLY A 295 10.30 -4.08 7.88
C GLY A 295 9.50 -5.16 8.63
N LEU A 296 10.17 -5.97 9.46
CA LEU A 296 9.50 -6.95 10.32
C LEU A 296 8.52 -6.27 11.29
N MET A 297 8.96 -5.19 11.97
CA MET A 297 8.12 -4.50 12.95
C MET A 297 6.94 -3.76 12.29
N SER A 298 7.10 -3.22 11.08
CA SER A 298 6.01 -2.54 10.37
C SER A 298 4.85 -3.47 10.01
N MET A 299 5.10 -4.78 9.89
CA MET A 299 4.07 -5.81 9.69
C MET A 299 3.25 -6.12 10.95
N ASN A 300 3.56 -5.49 12.08
CA ASN A 300 2.91 -5.75 13.38
C ASN A 300 2.88 -7.25 13.73
N PRO A 301 4.06 -7.90 13.84
CA PRO A 301 4.15 -9.34 14.01
C PRO A 301 3.50 -9.73 15.33
N TRP A 302 2.69 -10.79 15.32
CA TRP A 302 1.92 -11.27 16.47
C TRP A 302 1.05 -10.20 17.15
N LYS A 303 0.70 -9.11 16.44
CA LYS A 303 -0.14 -8.01 16.93
C LYS A 303 0.47 -7.24 18.11
N LEU A 304 1.80 -7.22 18.23
CA LEU A 304 2.53 -6.51 19.31
C LEU A 304 2.20 -5.02 19.44
N PHE A 305 1.82 -4.36 18.34
CA PHE A 305 1.50 -2.94 18.27
C PHE A 305 0.00 -2.65 18.09
N THR A 306 -0.86 -3.67 18.24
CA THR A 306 -2.30 -3.45 18.17
C THR A 306 -2.76 -2.71 19.43
N SER A 307 -3.22 -1.47 19.24
CA SER A 307 -3.80 -0.67 20.32
C SER A 307 -5.13 -1.25 20.77
N THR A 308 -5.34 -1.31 22.08
CA THR A 308 -6.64 -1.58 22.72
C THR A 308 -7.40 -0.30 23.08
N ALA A 309 -6.82 0.88 22.80
CA ALA A 309 -7.47 2.15 23.06
C ALA A 309 -8.75 2.30 22.21
N ALA A 310 -9.75 2.98 22.77
CA ALA A 310 -10.95 3.33 22.02
C ALA A 310 -10.57 4.16 20.78
N PRO A 311 -11.21 3.90 19.62
CA PRO A 311 -11.05 4.76 18.45
C PRO A 311 -11.36 6.21 18.81
N LEU A 312 -10.70 7.16 18.14
CA LEU A 312 -11.01 8.57 18.30
C LEU A 312 -12.49 8.81 18.03
N ASP A 313 -13.20 9.31 19.03
CA ASP A 313 -14.60 9.67 18.90
C ASP A 313 -14.71 10.98 18.10
N ARG A 314 -14.80 10.82 16.78
CA ARG A 314 -14.95 11.95 15.84
C ARG A 314 -16.24 12.72 16.09
N ALA A 315 -17.29 12.07 16.60
CA ALA A 315 -18.55 12.73 16.92
C ALA A 315 -18.39 13.63 18.15
N ALA A 316 -17.71 13.14 19.19
CA ALA A 316 -17.37 13.96 20.36
C ALA A 316 -16.49 15.17 19.98
N TYR A 317 -15.50 14.99 19.08
CA TYR A 317 -14.67 16.09 18.61
C TYR A 317 -15.42 17.11 17.75
N ALA A 318 -16.37 16.65 16.92
CA ALA A 318 -17.20 17.53 16.10
C ALA A 318 -18.07 18.46 16.97
N GLY A 319 -18.52 17.99 18.14
CA GLY A 319 -19.39 18.73 19.05
C GLY A 319 -20.87 18.68 18.62
N ALA A 320 -21.73 19.34 19.41
CA ALA A 320 -23.17 19.39 19.16
C ALA A 320 -23.50 20.08 17.82
N ALA A 321 -24.61 19.69 17.21
CA ALA A 321 -25.06 20.32 15.97
C ALA A 321 -25.36 21.80 16.15
N ALA A 322 -24.84 22.64 15.26
CA ALA A 322 -25.34 23.99 15.14
C ALA A 322 -26.78 23.91 14.64
N GLY A 323 -27.70 24.62 15.29
CA GLY A 323 -29.12 24.63 14.92
C GLY A 323 -29.44 25.47 13.67
N GLY A 324 -28.43 26.04 13.02
CA GLY A 324 -28.58 26.92 11.87
C GLY A 324 -28.70 26.18 10.53
N PRO A 325 -29.20 26.84 9.48
CA PRO A 325 -29.23 26.25 8.15
C PRO A 325 -27.81 26.10 7.58
N LEU A 326 -27.57 25.00 6.87
CA LEU A 326 -26.33 24.81 6.11
C LEU A 326 -26.22 25.85 4.99
N ALA A 327 -25.03 26.45 4.85
CA ALA A 327 -24.77 27.45 3.81
C ALA A 327 -24.96 26.87 2.39
N SER A 328 -25.64 27.60 1.52
CA SER A 328 -25.91 27.15 0.15
C SER A 328 -24.67 27.26 -0.74
N PRO A 329 -24.48 26.33 -1.71
CA PRO A 329 -23.36 26.38 -2.65
C PRO A 329 -23.27 27.71 -3.41
N GLN A 330 -24.41 28.29 -3.82
CA GLN A 330 -24.43 29.52 -4.60
C GLN A 330 -23.88 30.69 -3.78
N ALA A 331 -24.26 30.80 -2.50
CA ALA A 331 -23.75 31.84 -1.62
C ALA A 331 -22.25 31.65 -1.34
N LEU A 332 -21.81 30.40 -1.16
CA LEU A 332 -20.40 30.08 -0.92
C LEU A 332 -19.53 30.38 -2.14
N ILE A 333 -19.95 29.96 -3.33
CA ILE A 333 -19.22 30.21 -4.59
C ILE A 333 -19.14 31.71 -4.87
N ALA A 334 -20.24 32.46 -4.66
CA ALA A 334 -20.27 33.91 -4.86
C ALA A 334 -19.37 34.68 -3.87
N ALA A 335 -19.08 34.12 -2.70
CA ALA A 335 -18.23 34.72 -1.69
C ALA A 335 -16.72 34.45 -1.90
N LEU A 336 -16.37 33.56 -2.83
CA LEU A 336 -14.99 33.16 -3.10
C LEU A 336 -14.41 33.93 -4.31
N PRO A 337 -13.08 34.15 -4.34
CA PRO A 337 -12.42 34.85 -5.45
C PRO A 337 -12.43 34.04 -6.75
N ALA A 338 -12.54 32.71 -6.66
CA ALA A 338 -12.64 31.79 -7.79
C ALA A 338 -13.62 30.66 -7.46
N ALA A 339 -14.14 30.01 -8.51
CA ALA A 339 -15.04 28.87 -8.35
C ALA A 339 -14.26 27.67 -7.77
N PRO A 340 -14.64 27.14 -6.59
CA PRO A 340 -13.98 25.99 -5.99
C PRO A 340 -14.32 24.72 -6.78
N ARG A 341 -13.45 23.70 -6.72
CA ARG A 341 -13.68 22.38 -7.32
C ARG A 341 -14.42 21.43 -6.39
N GLU A 342 -14.34 21.67 -5.08
CA GLU A 342 -15.05 20.91 -4.07
C GLU A 342 -15.47 21.81 -2.91
N LEU A 343 -16.70 21.61 -2.43
CA LEU A 343 -17.20 22.14 -1.17
C LEU A 343 -17.44 20.96 -0.22
N ALA A 344 -16.95 21.04 1.02
CA ALA A 344 -17.20 20.02 2.04
C ALA A 344 -17.75 20.65 3.31
N TRP A 345 -18.96 20.26 3.68
CA TRP A 345 -19.59 20.66 4.94
C TRP A 345 -19.12 19.72 6.03
N THR A 346 -18.48 20.29 7.04
CA THR A 346 -17.98 19.58 8.21
C THR A 346 -18.31 20.36 9.46
N ARG A 347 -18.22 19.69 10.60
CA ARG A 347 -18.38 20.33 11.90
C ARG A 347 -17.07 20.27 12.67
N ALA A 348 -16.71 21.39 13.29
CA ALA A 348 -15.55 21.49 14.15
C ALA A 348 -15.91 22.35 15.37
N ALA A 349 -15.68 21.81 16.57
CA ALA A 349 -15.95 22.52 17.83
C ALA A 349 -17.38 23.11 17.94
N GLY A 350 -18.39 22.38 17.45
CA GLY A 350 -19.79 22.80 17.48
C GLY A 350 -20.18 23.86 16.44
N GLN A 351 -19.27 24.23 15.53
CA GLN A 351 -19.54 25.13 14.41
C GLN A 351 -19.62 24.35 13.11
N ASP A 352 -20.64 24.62 12.31
CA ASP A 352 -20.71 24.13 10.93
C ASP A 352 -19.82 25.02 10.07
N VAL A 353 -18.82 24.41 9.44
CA VAL A 353 -17.84 25.07 8.58
C VAL A 353 -17.82 24.42 7.22
N VAL A 354 -17.53 25.21 6.19
CA VAL A 354 -17.40 24.70 4.82
C VAL A 354 -15.97 24.86 4.35
N LEU A 355 -15.36 23.75 3.96
CA LEU A 355 -14.06 23.73 3.32
C LEU A 355 -14.25 23.85 1.81
N ALA A 356 -13.82 24.98 1.25
CA ALA A 356 -13.71 25.16 -0.19
C ALA A 356 -12.30 24.79 -0.65
N ARG A 357 -12.20 23.98 -1.71
CA ARG A 357 -10.93 23.50 -2.27
C ARG A 357 -10.85 23.83 -3.75
N GLU A 358 -9.68 24.32 -4.16
CA GLU A 358 -9.36 24.74 -5.54
C GLU A 358 -8.47 23.75 -6.28
#